data_AF-A0A2V6FDV9-F1
#
_entry.id   AF-A0A2V6FDV9-F1
#
_cell.length_a   1.000
_cell.length_b   1.000
_cell.length_c   1.000
_cell.angle_alpha   90.00
_cell.angle_beta   90.00
_cell.angle_gamma   90.00
#
_symmetry.space_group_name_H-M   'P 1'
#
loop_
_entity.id
_entity.type
_entity.pdbx_description
1 polymer ?
#
loop_
_entity_poly.entity_id
_entity_poly.type
_entity_poly.pdbx_seq_one_letter_code
_entity_poly.pdbx_strand_id
1 'polypeptide(L)'
;MLLIVIFAILFSTTRIPPFARGLGQGIERFCRASRECGRELGESLGAGLGKPVADALTHANQTREFQDPPALRLRQIKKQVKSHFILWIAQGFGVGRISFAPGTFGSLLGLLWFVVLLLPGNFWLYMVGTIAGIFLSVALCGAAEKILKRPDPASVVLDEIIAVPICFVVWAGQYLSRHGVMPAPEYFFSRDIWPLTLGVFAVFRLFDIAKPWPVRQSQRLPGGWGVTVDDVLAALYVNVVVALASLIPTSH
;
A
#
# COMPACT_ATOMS: atom_id res chain seq x y z
N MET A 1 21.57 13.24 6.14
CA MET A 1 22.00 13.84 4.86
C MET A 1 21.68 12.96 3.65
N LEU A 2 21.86 11.62 3.72
CA LEU A 2 21.56 10.72 2.59
C LEU A 2 20.09 10.75 2.13
N LEU A 3 19.12 10.84 3.06
CA LEU A 3 17.69 11.00 2.74
C LEU A 3 17.39 12.33 2.04
N ILE A 4 18.04 13.42 2.46
CA ILE A 4 17.93 14.74 1.80
C ILE A 4 18.63 14.71 0.44
N VAL A 5 19.70 13.94 0.28
CA VAL A 5 20.40 13.75 -1.00
C VAL A 5 19.60 12.86 -1.95
N ILE A 6 18.91 11.82 -1.47
CA ILE A 6 17.99 11.00 -2.29
C ILE A 6 16.76 11.84 -2.67
N PHE A 7 16.22 12.64 -1.75
CA PHE A 7 15.14 13.59 -2.04
C PHE A 7 15.61 14.69 -3.00
N ALA A 8 16.81 15.23 -2.82
CA ALA A 8 17.38 16.22 -3.73
C ALA A 8 17.72 15.59 -5.08
N ILE A 9 18.24 14.37 -5.19
CA ILE A 9 18.52 13.71 -6.47
C ILE A 9 17.21 13.37 -7.21
N LEU A 10 16.17 12.96 -6.49
CA LEU A 10 14.84 12.70 -7.08
C LEU A 10 14.09 13.98 -7.49
N PHE A 11 14.37 15.13 -6.85
CA PHE A 11 13.67 16.40 -7.08
C PHE A 11 14.55 17.51 -7.71
N SER A 12 15.85 17.31 -7.92
CA SER A 12 16.82 18.27 -8.47
C SER A 12 17.21 17.90 -9.90
N THR A 13 16.22 17.77 -10.77
CA THR A 13 16.40 18.06 -12.19
C THR A 13 15.28 19.00 -12.62
N THR A 14 15.67 20.07 -13.30
CA THR A 14 14.86 21.21 -13.75
C THR A 14 13.87 20.86 -14.87
N ARG A 15 13.21 19.70 -14.80
CA ARG A 15 12.02 19.37 -15.58
C ARG A 15 11.05 18.60 -14.71
N ILE A 16 9.99 19.29 -14.28
CA ILE A 16 8.84 18.72 -13.56
C ILE A 16 8.31 17.53 -14.38
N PRO A 17 8.45 16.26 -13.92
CA PRO A 17 7.87 15.14 -14.61
C PRO A 17 6.33 15.17 -14.51
N PRO A 18 5.59 14.45 -15.38
CA PRO A 18 4.12 14.30 -15.29
C PRO A 18 3.61 13.85 -13.90
N PHE A 19 4.49 13.35 -13.04
CA PHE A 19 4.28 12.98 -11.65
C PHE A 19 3.73 14.10 -10.76
N ALA A 20 4.27 15.32 -10.83
CA ALA A 20 3.76 16.46 -10.03
C ALA A 20 2.38 16.93 -10.53
N ARG A 21 2.11 16.76 -11.83
CA ARG A 21 0.77 16.95 -12.40
C ARG A 21 -0.20 15.90 -11.87
N GLY A 22 0.19 14.65 -11.68
CA GLY A 22 -0.67 13.60 -11.11
C GLY A 22 -1.03 13.83 -9.64
N LEU A 23 -0.06 14.26 -8.83
CA LEU A 23 -0.28 14.58 -7.40
C LEU A 23 -1.17 15.83 -7.24
N GLY A 24 -0.86 16.89 -8.01
CA GLY A 24 -1.65 18.12 -8.06
C GLY A 24 -3.06 17.88 -8.60
N GLN A 25 -3.22 17.08 -9.67
CA GLN A 25 -4.52 16.70 -10.21
C GLN A 25 -5.32 15.82 -9.24
N GLY A 26 -4.68 14.97 -8.43
CA GLY A 26 -5.35 14.17 -7.41
C GLY A 26 -5.93 15.05 -6.29
N ILE A 27 -5.15 16.00 -5.79
CA ILE A 27 -5.56 16.97 -4.76
C ILE A 27 -6.59 17.94 -5.33
N GLU A 28 -6.39 18.47 -6.54
CA GLU A 28 -7.34 19.36 -7.20
C GLU A 28 -8.65 18.66 -7.54
N ARG A 29 -8.64 17.40 -7.98
CA ARG A 29 -9.86 16.60 -8.21
C ARG A 29 -10.59 16.32 -6.91
N PHE A 30 -9.87 16.04 -5.82
CA PHE A 30 -10.47 15.89 -4.49
C PHE A 30 -11.12 17.21 -4.02
N CYS A 31 -10.42 18.34 -4.13
CA CYS A 31 -10.95 19.66 -3.78
C CYS A 31 -12.08 20.14 -4.71
N ARG A 32 -12.07 19.75 -5.99
CA ARG A 32 -13.12 20.09 -6.98
C ARG A 32 -14.37 19.24 -6.73
N ALA A 33 -14.22 17.93 -6.56
CA ALA A 33 -15.31 17.03 -6.19
C ALA A 33 -15.95 17.43 -4.84
N SER A 34 -15.15 17.84 -3.86
CA SER A 34 -15.67 18.34 -2.57
C SER A 34 -16.44 19.66 -2.70
N ARG A 35 -16.11 20.52 -3.66
CA ARG A 35 -16.79 21.80 -3.91
C ARG A 35 -18.03 21.64 -4.79
N GLU A 36 -17.98 20.82 -5.83
CA GLU A 36 -19.14 20.44 -6.65
C GLU A 36 -20.21 19.76 -5.80
N CYS A 37 -19.82 18.83 -4.92
CA CYS A 37 -20.72 18.23 -3.95
C CYS A 37 -21.37 19.27 -3.02
N GLY A 38 -20.65 20.35 -2.64
CA GLY A 38 -21.22 21.45 -1.84
C GLY A 38 -22.18 22.34 -2.65
N ARG A 39 -21.94 22.52 -3.95
CA ARG A 39 -22.75 23.36 -4.83
C ARG A 39 -24.05 22.68 -5.26
N GLU A 40 -23.99 21.39 -5.61
CA GLU A 40 -25.17 20.56 -5.87
C GLU A 40 -26.07 20.44 -4.63
N LEU A 41 -25.46 20.39 -3.45
CA LEU A 41 -26.18 20.41 -2.17
C LEU A 41 -26.93 21.73 -1.95
N GLY A 42 -26.31 22.87 -2.31
CA GLY A 42 -26.95 24.19 -2.23
C GLY A 42 -28.08 24.39 -3.23
N GLU A 43 -27.91 23.93 -4.48
CA GLU A 43 -28.92 24.02 -5.54
C GLU A 43 -30.10 23.06 -5.29
N SER A 44 -29.84 21.85 -4.79
CA SER A 44 -30.88 20.87 -4.48
C SER A 44 -31.69 21.22 -3.22
N LEU A 45 -31.13 22.03 -2.30
CA LEU A 45 -31.84 22.60 -1.15
C LEU A 45 -32.75 23.78 -1.52
N GLY A 46 -32.41 24.54 -2.58
CA GLY A 46 -33.17 25.71 -3.03
C GLY A 46 -34.37 25.39 -3.93
N ALA A 47 -34.33 24.29 -4.70
CA ALA A 47 -35.32 24.02 -5.75
C ALA A 47 -36.40 22.97 -5.39
N GLY A 48 -36.25 22.21 -4.29
CA GLY A 48 -37.02 20.97 -4.07
C GLY A 48 -38.20 21.01 -3.09
N LEU A 49 -38.47 22.13 -2.40
CA LEU A 49 -39.41 22.17 -1.25
C LEU A 49 -40.87 22.48 -1.59
N GLY A 50 -41.33 22.18 -2.81
CA GLY A 50 -42.65 22.60 -3.28
C GLY A 50 -43.78 21.56 -3.28
N LYS A 51 -43.59 20.38 -3.89
CA LYS A 51 -44.74 19.59 -4.38
C LYS A 51 -44.69 18.04 -4.33
N PRO A 52 -43.56 17.31 -4.31
CA PRO A 52 -43.60 15.84 -4.41
C PRO A 52 -43.61 15.09 -3.05
N VAL A 53 -43.76 15.79 -1.92
CA VAL A 53 -43.78 15.18 -0.56
C VAL A 53 -45.16 14.59 -0.20
N ALA A 54 -46.24 15.07 -0.82
CA ALA A 54 -47.61 14.62 -0.51
C ALA A 54 -47.93 13.22 -1.07
N ASP A 55 -47.37 12.86 -2.23
CA ASP A 55 -47.77 11.66 -2.97
C ASP A 55 -46.94 10.41 -2.60
N ALA A 56 -45.80 10.57 -1.93
CA ALA A 56 -44.89 9.46 -1.58
C ALA A 56 -45.23 8.73 -0.26
N LEU A 57 -46.33 9.11 0.42
CA LEU A 57 -46.66 8.71 1.79
C LEU A 57 -47.41 7.38 1.95
N THR A 58 -47.64 6.58 0.89
CA THR A 58 -48.61 5.46 0.93
C THR A 58 -48.07 4.05 1.15
N HIS A 59 -46.77 3.80 1.35
CA HIS A 59 -46.32 2.43 1.68
C HIS A 59 -45.33 2.34 2.85
N ALA A 60 -45.84 1.68 3.90
CA ALA A 60 -45.37 1.32 5.25
C ALA A 60 -43.90 0.95 5.53
N ASN A 61 -42.93 1.16 4.63
CA ASN A 61 -41.50 0.96 4.90
C ASN A 61 -40.72 2.27 5.19
N GLN A 62 -41.34 3.43 5.05
CA GLN A 62 -40.68 4.74 5.19
C GLN A 62 -40.43 5.21 6.65
N THR A 63 -41.03 4.60 7.67
CA THR A 63 -41.00 5.17 9.02
C THR A 63 -39.66 5.08 9.73
N ARG A 64 -38.77 4.14 9.36
CA ARG A 64 -37.40 4.11 9.90
C ARG A 64 -36.38 4.94 9.13
N GLU A 65 -36.61 5.17 7.83
CA GLU A 65 -35.64 5.84 6.97
C GLU A 65 -35.90 7.36 6.86
N PHE A 66 -37.12 7.82 7.18
CA PHE A 66 -37.46 9.24 7.12
C PHE A 66 -37.41 9.98 8.46
N GLN A 67 -37.17 9.29 9.58
CA GLN A 67 -37.16 9.92 10.91
C GLN A 67 -35.88 10.72 11.23
N ASP A 68 -34.78 10.55 10.50
CA ASP A 68 -33.56 11.36 10.67
C ASP A 68 -32.71 11.45 9.37
N PRO A 69 -33.16 12.20 8.35
CA PRO A 69 -32.36 12.46 7.14
C PRO A 69 -30.91 12.93 7.41
N PRO A 70 -30.61 13.77 8.41
CA PRO A 70 -29.23 14.13 8.73
C PRO A 70 -28.41 12.96 9.32
N ALA A 71 -29.00 12.08 10.12
CA ALA A 71 -28.25 10.95 10.70
C ALA A 71 -27.89 9.88 9.66
N LEU A 72 -28.80 9.60 8.71
CA LEU A 72 -28.53 8.72 7.57
C LEU A 72 -27.46 9.31 6.65
N ARG A 73 -27.55 10.62 6.36
CA ARG A 73 -26.54 11.35 5.59
C ARG A 73 -25.17 11.31 6.26
N LEU A 74 -25.09 11.52 7.57
CA LEU A 74 -23.84 11.40 8.34
C LEU A 74 -23.27 9.98 8.31
N ARG A 75 -24.12 8.94 8.41
CA ARG A 75 -23.69 7.54 8.29
C ARG A 75 -23.12 7.25 6.90
N GLN A 76 -23.76 7.74 5.84
CA GLN A 76 -23.28 7.58 4.47
C GLN A 76 -21.94 8.31 4.25
N ILE A 77 -21.82 9.56 4.69
CA ILE A 77 -20.56 10.33 4.62
C ILE A 77 -19.45 9.61 5.39
N LYS A 78 -19.69 9.16 6.62
CA LYS A 78 -18.71 8.41 7.42
C LYS A 78 -18.28 7.12 6.69
N LYS A 79 -19.22 6.39 6.10
CA LYS A 79 -18.93 5.17 5.32
C LYS A 79 -18.10 5.48 4.07
N GLN A 80 -18.42 6.56 3.37
CA GLN A 80 -17.71 6.99 2.17
C GLN A 80 -16.28 7.45 2.48
N VAL A 81 -16.10 8.29 3.51
CA VAL A 81 -14.79 8.75 3.98
C VAL A 81 -13.93 7.57 4.42
N LYS A 82 -14.49 6.64 5.21
CA LYS A 82 -13.80 5.42 5.62
C LYS A 82 -13.35 4.59 4.41
N SER A 83 -14.21 4.44 3.41
CA SER A 83 -13.88 3.66 2.21
C SER A 83 -12.76 4.32 1.40
N HIS A 84 -12.81 5.64 1.21
CA HIS A 84 -11.75 6.39 0.53
C HIS A 84 -10.41 6.30 1.27
N PHE A 85 -10.44 6.38 2.61
CA PHE A 85 -9.24 6.27 3.43
C PHE A 85 -8.60 4.88 3.34
N ILE A 86 -9.40 3.81 3.41
CA ILE A 86 -8.94 2.43 3.23
C ILE A 86 -8.28 2.27 1.86
N LEU A 87 -8.94 2.74 0.80
CA LEU A 87 -8.39 2.67 -0.55
C LEU A 87 -7.10 3.47 -0.69
N TRP A 88 -7.02 4.64 -0.06
CA TRP A 88 -5.82 5.47 -0.14
C TRP A 88 -4.61 4.76 0.46
N ILE A 89 -4.76 4.07 1.60
CA ILE A 89 -3.67 3.28 2.20
C ILE A 89 -3.39 2.02 1.37
N ALA A 90 -4.42 1.26 1.02
CA ALA A 90 -4.27 0.01 0.25
C ALA A 90 -3.61 0.23 -1.12
N GLN A 91 -3.80 1.41 -1.72
CA GLN A 91 -3.17 1.81 -2.98
C GLN A 91 -1.81 2.50 -2.78
N GLY A 92 -1.16 2.35 -1.62
CA GLY A 92 0.17 2.91 -1.36
C GLY A 92 0.21 4.43 -1.43
N PHE A 93 -0.76 5.10 -0.80
CA PHE A 93 -0.90 6.57 -0.80
C PHE A 93 -1.11 7.18 -2.20
N GLY A 94 -1.64 6.40 -3.14
CA GLY A 94 -1.91 6.79 -4.52
C GLY A 94 -0.89 6.27 -5.54
N VAL A 95 0.19 5.64 -5.09
CA VAL A 95 1.20 5.01 -5.96
C VAL A 95 0.58 3.95 -6.86
N GLY A 96 -0.30 3.10 -6.33
CA GLY A 96 -0.97 2.05 -7.09
C GLY A 96 -1.94 2.58 -8.16
N ARG A 97 -2.21 3.90 -8.22
CA ARG A 97 -3.01 4.49 -9.30
C ARG A 97 -2.19 4.84 -10.54
N ILE A 98 -0.87 4.66 -10.49
CA ILE A 98 0.01 4.83 -11.64
C ILE A 98 -0.31 3.72 -12.66
N SER A 99 -0.61 4.11 -13.90
CA SER A 99 -1.01 3.17 -14.95
C SER A 99 0.12 2.27 -15.44
N PHE A 100 1.38 2.67 -15.22
CA PHE A 100 2.56 1.94 -15.63
C PHE A 100 3.15 1.17 -14.44
N ALA A 101 3.07 -0.16 -14.48
CA ALA A 101 3.64 -1.08 -13.49
C ALA A 101 3.43 -0.63 -12.02
N PRO A 102 2.17 -0.45 -11.57
CA PRO A 102 1.85 0.07 -10.23
C PRO A 102 2.61 -0.68 -9.14
N GLY A 103 2.79 -1.99 -9.32
CA GLY A 103 3.45 -2.79 -8.31
C GLY A 103 4.97 -2.64 -8.20
N THR A 104 5.63 -2.21 -9.27
CA THR A 104 7.05 -1.81 -9.18
C THR A 104 7.20 -0.57 -8.29
N PHE A 105 6.32 0.41 -8.46
CA PHE A 105 6.32 1.60 -7.60
C PHE A 105 5.86 1.28 -6.17
N GLY A 106 4.92 0.35 -6.00
CA GLY A 106 4.56 -0.21 -4.69
C GLY A 106 5.76 -0.83 -3.99
N SER A 107 6.50 -1.70 -4.66
CA SER A 107 7.70 -2.32 -4.12
C SER A 107 8.81 -1.30 -3.79
N LEU A 108 8.96 -0.23 -4.59
CA LEU A 108 9.88 0.88 -4.27
C LEU A 108 9.46 1.61 -2.99
N LEU A 109 8.16 1.83 -2.78
CA LEU A 109 7.64 2.34 -1.51
C LEU A 109 7.86 1.33 -0.36
N GLY A 110 7.86 0.04 -0.67
CA GLY A 110 8.30 -1.03 0.23
C GLY A 110 9.75 -0.89 0.70
N LEU A 111 10.68 -0.43 -0.17
CA LEU A 111 12.06 -0.14 0.26
C LEU A 111 12.12 1.05 1.24
N LEU A 112 11.27 2.06 1.04
CA LEU A 112 11.14 3.16 2.01
C LEU A 112 10.58 2.65 3.35
N TRP A 113 9.56 1.79 3.31
CA TRP A 113 9.01 1.16 4.50
C TRP A 113 10.04 0.30 5.23
N PHE A 114 10.85 -0.47 4.49
CA PHE A 114 11.99 -1.22 5.02
C PHE A 114 12.98 -0.30 5.75
N VAL A 115 13.39 0.82 5.15
CA VAL A 115 14.27 1.80 5.80
C VAL A 115 13.67 2.31 7.12
N VAL A 116 12.38 2.65 7.14
CA VAL A 116 11.68 3.12 8.36
C VAL A 116 11.76 2.07 9.47
N LEU A 117 11.58 0.79 9.16
CA LEU A 117 11.66 -0.29 10.15
C LEU A 117 13.10 -0.54 10.67
N LEU A 118 14.12 -0.12 9.93
CA LEU A 118 15.53 -0.22 10.37
C LEU A 118 15.94 0.92 11.32
N LEU A 119 15.30 2.10 11.24
CA LEU A 119 15.70 3.29 12.01
C LEU A 119 15.80 3.07 13.53
N PRO A 120 14.94 2.26 14.19
CA PRO A 120 15.08 1.98 15.62
C PRO A 120 16.33 1.18 15.99
N GLY A 121 17.03 0.57 15.02
CA GLY A 121 18.23 -0.24 15.27
C GLY A 121 17.97 -1.51 16.09
N ASN A 122 16.73 -1.97 16.19
CA ASN A 122 16.34 -3.13 17.00
C ASN A 122 15.64 -4.17 16.12
N PHE A 123 16.22 -5.36 16.05
CA PHE A 123 15.72 -6.47 15.24
C PHE A 123 14.31 -6.93 15.63
N TRP A 124 14.00 -6.95 16.92
CA TRP A 124 12.67 -7.36 17.39
C TRP A 124 11.60 -6.34 17.00
N LEU A 125 11.88 -5.04 17.08
CA LEU A 125 10.97 -4.01 16.61
C LEU A 125 10.75 -4.09 15.09
N TYR A 126 11.82 -4.39 14.34
CA TYR A 126 11.74 -4.64 12.90
C TYR A 126 10.84 -5.86 12.59
N MET A 127 10.99 -6.97 13.33
CA MET A 127 10.15 -8.17 13.16
C MET A 127 8.69 -7.90 13.54
N VAL A 128 8.44 -7.23 14.67
CA VAL A 128 7.08 -6.86 15.10
C VAL A 128 6.43 -5.95 14.06
N GLY A 129 7.15 -4.94 13.55
CA GLY A 129 6.65 -4.05 12.50
C GLY A 129 6.35 -4.78 11.20
N THR A 130 7.19 -5.74 10.81
CA THR A 130 6.99 -6.59 9.62
C THR A 130 5.74 -7.46 9.78
N ILE A 131 5.61 -8.17 10.90
CA ILE A 131 4.46 -9.04 11.21
C ILE A 131 3.17 -8.22 11.29
N ALA A 132 3.19 -7.08 11.99
CA ALA A 132 2.05 -6.17 12.07
C ALA A 132 1.65 -5.65 10.68
N GLY A 133 2.63 -5.36 9.83
CA GLY A 133 2.43 -5.00 8.44
C GLY A 133 1.66 -6.07 7.66
N ILE A 134 2.00 -7.35 7.82
CA ILE A 134 1.31 -8.47 7.14
C ILE A 134 -0.17 -8.49 7.52
N PHE A 135 -0.49 -8.42 8.82
CA PHE A 135 -1.88 -8.40 9.27
C PHE A 135 -2.63 -7.15 8.79
N LEU A 136 -1.96 -6.00 8.76
CA LEU A 136 -2.51 -4.76 8.24
C LEU A 136 -2.83 -4.88 6.74
N SER A 137 -1.91 -5.46 5.96
CA SER A 137 -2.09 -5.71 4.53
C SER A 137 -3.28 -6.62 4.27
N VAL A 138 -3.38 -7.76 4.96
CA VAL A 138 -4.53 -8.68 4.85
C VAL A 138 -5.86 -7.96 5.10
N ALA A 139 -5.93 -7.15 6.16
CA ALA A 139 -7.13 -6.42 6.52
C ALA A 139 -7.51 -5.35 5.48
N LEU A 140 -6.54 -4.56 5.02
CA LEU A 140 -6.78 -3.44 4.10
C LEU A 140 -6.94 -3.87 2.65
N CYS A 141 -6.18 -4.84 2.16
CA CYS A 141 -6.36 -5.43 0.83
C CYS A 141 -7.73 -6.11 0.75
N GLY A 142 -8.10 -6.93 1.75
CA GLY A 142 -9.42 -7.57 1.77
C GLY A 142 -10.58 -6.57 1.91
N ALA A 143 -10.38 -5.43 2.56
CA ALA A 143 -11.36 -4.35 2.57
C ALA A 143 -11.42 -3.62 1.21
N ALA A 144 -10.28 -3.39 0.56
CA ALA A 144 -10.19 -2.76 -0.75
C ALA A 144 -10.87 -3.58 -1.84
N GLU A 145 -10.71 -4.91 -1.85
CA GLU A 145 -11.41 -5.82 -2.75
C GLU A 145 -12.94 -5.67 -2.65
N LYS A 146 -13.47 -5.59 -1.42
CA LYS A 146 -14.90 -5.41 -1.16
C LYS A 146 -15.39 -4.04 -1.61
N ILE A 147 -14.59 -2.99 -1.41
CA ILE A 147 -14.94 -1.62 -1.81
C ILE A 147 -14.92 -1.48 -3.33
N LEU A 148 -13.90 -2.04 -4.00
CA LEU A 148 -13.73 -1.98 -5.45
C LEU A 148 -14.55 -3.04 -6.20
N LYS A 149 -15.16 -3.98 -5.48
CA LYS A 149 -15.96 -5.10 -6.04
C LYS A 149 -15.19 -5.89 -7.10
N ARG A 150 -13.88 -6.02 -6.91
CA ARG A 150 -12.98 -6.72 -7.82
C ARG A 150 -11.98 -7.53 -6.99
N PRO A 151 -11.80 -8.82 -7.26
CA PRO A 151 -10.75 -9.60 -6.64
C PRO A 151 -9.39 -9.09 -7.15
N ASP A 152 -8.42 -9.01 -6.25
CA ASP A 152 -7.03 -8.61 -6.54
C ASP A 152 -6.89 -7.44 -7.56
N PRO A 153 -7.37 -6.22 -7.21
CA PRO A 153 -7.25 -5.08 -8.10
C PRO A 153 -5.80 -4.64 -8.19
N ALA A 154 -5.22 -4.62 -9.39
CA ALA A 154 -3.83 -4.19 -9.65
C ALA A 154 -3.43 -2.79 -9.12
N SER A 155 -4.39 -1.98 -8.67
CA SER A 155 -4.12 -0.70 -8.00
C SER A 155 -3.82 -0.81 -6.51
N VAL A 156 -4.17 -1.94 -5.89
CA VAL A 156 -3.84 -2.27 -4.50
C VAL A 156 -2.42 -2.82 -4.53
N VAL A 157 -1.52 -2.22 -3.75
CA VAL A 157 -0.08 -2.50 -3.78
C VAL A 157 0.52 -2.60 -2.37
N LEU A 158 -0.35 -2.71 -1.36
CA LEU A 158 0.05 -2.71 0.04
C LEU A 158 0.68 -4.04 0.47
N ASP A 159 0.16 -5.14 -0.03
CA ASP A 159 0.81 -6.46 -0.09
C ASP A 159 2.27 -6.36 -0.53
N GLU A 160 2.56 -5.72 -1.66
CA GLU A 160 3.93 -5.63 -2.19
C GLU A 160 4.81 -4.75 -1.30
N ILE A 161 4.28 -3.62 -0.80
CA ILE A 161 5.00 -2.72 0.13
C ILE A 161 5.43 -3.48 1.39
N ILE A 162 4.53 -4.28 1.95
CA ILE A 162 4.75 -5.01 3.19
C ILE A 162 5.65 -6.22 2.99
N ALA A 163 5.66 -6.83 1.80
CA ALA A 163 6.51 -7.97 1.48
C ALA A 163 8.00 -7.60 1.32
N VAL A 164 8.31 -6.36 0.91
CA VAL A 164 9.71 -5.94 0.70
C VAL A 164 10.57 -6.05 1.96
N PRO A 165 10.19 -5.54 3.16
CA PRO A 165 10.96 -5.78 4.37
C PRO A 165 11.22 -7.27 4.62
N ILE A 166 10.25 -8.16 4.37
CA ILE A 166 10.40 -9.60 4.58
C ILE A 166 11.60 -10.14 3.80
N CYS A 167 11.81 -9.69 2.56
CA CYS A 167 12.92 -10.12 1.70
C CYS A 167 14.31 -9.93 2.32
N PHE A 168 14.45 -9.00 3.27
CA PHE A 168 15.72 -8.64 3.92
C PHE A 168 15.90 -9.28 5.30
N VAL A 169 14.92 -10.02 5.82
CA VAL A 169 14.93 -10.58 7.18
C VAL A 169 16.15 -11.48 7.43
N VAL A 170 16.41 -12.44 6.54
CA VAL A 170 17.56 -13.35 6.69
C VAL A 170 18.87 -12.58 6.59
N TRP A 171 19.00 -11.65 5.65
CA TRP A 171 20.22 -10.85 5.50
C TRP A 171 20.49 -10.01 6.76
N ALA A 172 19.47 -9.30 7.26
CA ALA A 172 19.56 -8.51 8.47
C ALA A 172 19.88 -9.39 9.71
N GLY A 173 19.25 -10.56 9.80
CA GLY A 173 19.51 -11.53 10.87
C GLY A 173 20.94 -12.08 10.84
N GLN A 174 21.46 -12.43 9.67
CA GLN A 174 22.84 -12.89 9.50
C GLN A 174 23.85 -11.80 9.88
N TYR A 175 23.60 -10.54 9.48
CA TYR A 175 24.43 -9.42 9.89
C TYR A 175 24.42 -9.27 11.43
N LEU A 176 23.24 -9.29 12.04
CA LEU A 176 23.09 -9.24 13.49
C LEU A 176 23.83 -10.38 14.19
N SER A 177 23.72 -11.62 13.70
CA SER A 177 24.42 -12.77 14.28
C SER A 177 25.94 -12.65 14.21
N ARG A 178 26.49 -12.02 13.17
CA ARG A 178 27.94 -11.87 12.97
C ARG A 178 28.53 -10.66 13.71
N HIS A 179 27.80 -9.55 13.73
CA HIS A 179 28.30 -8.27 14.25
C HIS A 179 27.72 -7.89 15.62
N GLY A 180 26.69 -8.61 16.10
CA GLY A 180 26.02 -8.34 17.38
C GLY A 180 25.14 -7.08 17.37
N VAL A 181 24.99 -6.40 16.24
CA VAL A 181 24.21 -5.15 16.10
C VAL A 181 23.34 -5.17 14.85
N MET A 182 22.20 -4.46 14.90
CA MET A 182 21.32 -4.32 13.74
C MET A 182 22.02 -3.54 12.61
N PRO A 183 21.93 -3.98 11.34
CA PRO A 183 22.45 -3.19 10.23
C PRO A 183 21.65 -1.90 10.08
N ALA A 184 22.37 -0.78 9.98
CA ALA A 184 21.76 0.52 9.69
C ALA A 184 21.37 0.61 8.20
N PRO A 185 20.43 1.50 7.81
CA PRO A 185 20.08 1.70 6.40
C PRO A 185 21.29 1.94 5.49
N GLU A 186 22.30 2.66 5.98
CA GLU A 186 23.51 2.99 5.24
C GLU A 186 24.28 1.74 4.79
N TYR A 187 24.19 0.62 5.52
CA TYR A 187 24.81 -0.64 5.12
C TYR A 187 24.23 -1.16 3.81
N PHE A 188 22.90 -1.28 3.72
CA PHE A 188 22.20 -1.83 2.55
C PHE A 188 22.33 -0.94 1.31
N PHE A 189 22.49 0.37 1.49
CA PHE A 189 22.62 1.34 0.41
C PHE A 189 24.06 1.85 0.24
N SER A 190 25.05 1.17 0.82
CA SER A 190 26.47 1.49 0.63
C SER A 190 26.93 1.14 -0.79
N ARG A 191 28.04 1.76 -1.25
CA ARG A 191 28.56 1.63 -2.63
C ARG A 191 28.79 0.19 -3.07
N ASP A 192 29.17 -0.69 -2.15
CA ASP A 192 29.52 -2.08 -2.46
C ASP A 192 28.31 -3.02 -2.32
N ILE A 193 27.30 -2.62 -1.53
CA ILE A 193 26.17 -3.47 -1.17
C ILE A 193 24.88 -3.11 -1.94
N TRP A 194 24.72 -1.87 -2.40
CA TRP A 194 23.52 -1.47 -3.14
C TRP A 194 23.20 -2.35 -4.36
N PRO A 195 24.16 -2.93 -5.12
CA PRO A 195 23.83 -3.84 -6.22
C PRO A 195 23.17 -5.13 -5.71
N LEU A 196 23.59 -5.63 -4.56
CA LEU A 196 22.96 -6.80 -3.92
C LEU A 196 21.56 -6.46 -3.40
N THR A 197 21.37 -5.27 -2.84
CA THR A 197 20.04 -4.77 -2.43
C THR A 197 19.08 -4.69 -3.62
N LEU A 198 19.54 -4.18 -4.78
CA LEU A 198 18.77 -4.23 -6.02
C LEU A 198 18.57 -5.65 -6.55
N GLY A 199 19.55 -6.54 -6.36
CA GLY A 199 19.43 -7.95 -6.68
C GLY A 199 18.30 -8.63 -5.89
N VAL A 200 18.25 -8.41 -4.56
CA VAL A 200 17.17 -8.89 -3.69
C VAL A 200 15.81 -8.35 -4.16
N PHE A 201 15.74 -7.06 -4.47
CA PHE A 201 14.53 -6.44 -5.03
C PHE A 201 14.12 -7.07 -6.37
N ALA A 202 15.06 -7.30 -7.28
CA ALA A 202 14.79 -7.90 -8.59
C ALA A 202 14.34 -9.37 -8.47
N VAL A 203 14.97 -10.14 -7.59
CA VAL A 203 14.58 -11.53 -7.31
C VAL A 203 13.19 -11.61 -6.67
N PHE A 204 12.85 -10.67 -5.76
CA PHE A 204 11.49 -10.55 -5.24
C PHE A 204 10.48 -10.35 -6.37
N ARG A 205 10.71 -9.37 -7.25
CA ARG A 205 9.82 -9.12 -8.39
C ARG A 205 9.75 -10.31 -9.34
N LEU A 206 10.85 -11.02 -9.55
CA LEU A 206 10.86 -12.24 -10.35
C LEU A 206 9.92 -13.30 -9.75
N PHE A 207 9.97 -13.54 -8.44
CA PHE A 207 9.12 -14.54 -7.78
C PHE A 207 7.66 -14.11 -7.67
N ASP A 208 7.39 -12.83 -7.40
CA ASP A 208 6.04 -12.28 -7.43
C ASP A 208 5.40 -12.41 -8.83
N ILE A 209 6.15 -12.11 -9.90
CA ILE A 209 5.62 -12.23 -11.27
C ILE A 209 5.49 -13.71 -11.69
N ALA A 210 6.48 -14.54 -11.37
CA ALA A 210 6.51 -15.94 -11.78
C ALA A 210 5.53 -16.83 -10.98
N LYS A 211 5.21 -16.46 -9.73
CA LYS A 211 4.38 -17.21 -8.77
C LYS A 211 4.70 -18.71 -8.76
N PRO A 212 5.96 -19.11 -8.44
CA PRO A 212 6.34 -20.52 -8.39
C PRO A 212 5.50 -21.26 -7.35
N TRP A 213 5.31 -22.57 -7.52
CA TRP A 213 4.64 -23.38 -6.50
C TRP A 213 5.37 -23.22 -5.15
N PRO A 214 4.69 -23.03 -3.99
CA PRO A 214 3.25 -23.01 -3.76
C PRO A 214 2.61 -21.60 -3.76
N VAL A 215 3.32 -20.54 -4.19
CA VAL A 215 2.79 -19.14 -4.25
C VAL A 215 1.45 -19.09 -4.99
N ARG A 216 1.35 -19.75 -6.14
CA ARG A 216 0.10 -19.78 -6.91
C ARG A 216 -1.07 -20.45 -6.17
N GLN A 217 -0.81 -21.32 -5.20
CA GLN A 217 -1.88 -22.00 -4.45
C GLN A 217 -2.45 -21.11 -3.34
N SER A 218 -1.68 -20.16 -2.79
CA SER A 218 -2.17 -19.25 -1.74
C SER A 218 -3.26 -18.32 -2.22
N GLN A 219 -3.33 -18.03 -3.53
CA GLN A 219 -4.39 -17.23 -4.15
C GLN A 219 -5.81 -17.82 -3.98
N ARG A 220 -5.93 -19.09 -3.55
CA ARG A 220 -7.21 -19.72 -3.21
C ARG A 220 -7.74 -19.30 -1.82
N LEU A 221 -6.92 -18.65 -1.00
CA LEU A 221 -7.32 -18.17 0.31
C LEU A 221 -8.34 -17.01 0.17
N PRO A 222 -9.28 -16.88 1.10
CA PRO A 222 -10.36 -15.91 0.98
C PRO A 222 -9.90 -14.47 1.25
N GLY A 223 -10.28 -13.56 0.35
CA GLY A 223 -10.09 -12.12 0.49
C GLY A 223 -8.61 -11.73 0.53
N GLY A 224 -8.29 -10.74 1.39
CA GLY A 224 -6.93 -10.21 1.50
C GLY A 224 -5.85 -11.22 1.92
N TRP A 225 -6.23 -12.40 2.46
CA TRP A 225 -5.25 -13.46 2.70
C TRP A 225 -4.63 -13.99 1.41
N GLY A 226 -5.41 -14.16 0.34
CA GLY A 226 -4.88 -14.69 -0.92
C GLY A 226 -3.85 -13.76 -1.55
N VAL A 227 -4.11 -12.45 -1.45
CA VAL A 227 -3.33 -11.35 -2.04
C VAL A 227 -2.13 -10.94 -1.18
N THR A 228 -2.17 -11.09 0.15
CA THR A 228 -0.98 -10.81 0.97
C THR A 228 -0.07 -12.04 1.06
N VAL A 229 -0.63 -13.25 1.11
CA VAL A 229 0.17 -14.46 1.33
C VAL A 229 0.98 -14.84 0.09
N ASP A 230 0.50 -14.57 -1.14
CA ASP A 230 1.30 -14.82 -2.33
C ASP A 230 2.60 -13.97 -2.35
N ASP A 231 2.51 -12.67 -2.06
CA ASP A 231 3.67 -11.78 -1.93
C ASP A 231 4.60 -12.15 -0.77
N VAL A 232 4.03 -12.53 0.38
CA VAL A 232 4.82 -13.03 1.53
C VAL A 232 5.58 -14.29 1.14
N LEU A 233 4.94 -15.25 0.46
CA LEU A 233 5.60 -16.47 0.00
C LEU A 233 6.70 -16.17 -1.02
N ALA A 234 6.47 -15.23 -1.95
CA ALA A 234 7.50 -14.75 -2.86
C ALA A 234 8.70 -14.16 -2.09
N ALA A 235 8.47 -13.35 -1.06
CA ALA A 235 9.52 -12.81 -0.20
C ALA A 235 10.25 -13.90 0.60
N LEU A 236 9.57 -14.96 1.04
CA LEU A 236 10.23 -16.11 1.69
C LEU A 236 11.15 -16.86 0.73
N TYR A 237 10.78 -16.99 -0.55
CA TYR A 237 11.69 -17.53 -1.57
C TYR A 237 12.97 -16.70 -1.72
N VAL A 238 12.86 -15.37 -1.67
CA VAL A 238 14.03 -14.48 -1.67
C VAL A 238 14.94 -14.77 -0.48
N ASN A 239 14.39 -14.97 0.71
CA ASN A 239 15.18 -15.31 1.90
C ASN A 239 15.92 -16.65 1.77
N VAL A 240 15.31 -17.65 1.11
CA VAL A 240 15.99 -18.92 0.80
C VAL A 240 17.17 -18.66 -0.15
N VAL A 241 16.98 -17.86 -1.21
CA VAL A 241 18.05 -17.51 -2.13
C VAL A 241 19.19 -16.76 -1.43
N VAL A 242 18.86 -15.79 -0.57
CA VAL A 242 19.84 -15.05 0.24
C VAL A 242 20.61 -15.99 1.19
N ALA A 243 19.91 -16.89 1.87
CA ALA A 243 20.54 -17.88 2.75
C ALA A 243 21.52 -18.75 1.97
N LEU A 244 21.12 -19.29 0.82
CA LEU A 244 21.98 -20.14 -0.01
C LEU A 244 23.19 -19.37 -0.58
N ALA A 245 22.99 -18.14 -1.05
CA ALA A 245 24.07 -17.30 -1.55
C ALA A 245 25.14 -17.03 -0.48
N SER A 246 24.73 -16.89 0.79
CA SER A 246 25.64 -16.69 1.92
C SER A 246 26.45 -17.93 2.32
N LEU A 247 26.10 -19.12 1.83
CA LEU A 247 26.84 -20.37 2.07
C LEU A 247 27.96 -20.58 1.06
N ILE A 248 27.93 -19.90 -0.09
CA ILE A 248 28.97 -20.00 -1.10
C ILE A 248 30.21 -19.29 -0.53
N PRO A 249 31.33 -19.99 -0.30
CA PRO A 249 32.54 -19.35 0.18
C PRO A 249 33.00 -18.35 -0.90
N THR A 250 32.94 -17.06 -0.60
CA THR A 250 33.59 -16.06 -1.43
C THR A 250 35.08 -16.21 -1.21
N SER A 251 35.76 -16.93 -2.11
CA SER A 251 37.21 -16.99 -2.16
C SER A 251 37.74 -15.60 -2.54
N HIS A 252 38.00 -14.78 -1.53
CA HIS A 252 38.74 -13.54 -1.63
C HIS A 252 39.96 -13.61 -0.73
#